data_AF-A0A329TZ00-F1
#
_entry.id   AF-A0A329TZ00-F1
#
_cell.length_a   1.000
_cell.length_b   1.000
_cell.length_c   1.000
_cell.angle_alpha   90.00
_cell.angle_beta   90.00
_cell.angle_gamma   90.00
#
_symmetry.space_group_name_H-M   'P 1'
#
loop_
_entity.id
_entity.type
_entity.pdbx_description
1 polymer ?
#
loop_
_entity_poly.entity_id
_entity_poly.type
_entity_poly.pdbx_seq_one_letter_code
_entity_poly.pdbx_strand_id
1 'polypeptide(L)'
;QRIAELKTQHDDALAVVKDLDARMVSLKELRGHLVVYQQYKPLAQKLQTVRNPAKFKEQHRAEFAVYEAACAYFKANGLRTLPDLKKLDAEYQTLSSEKNGFYTRYKKAQIELRELRTAQQNVEAFFRKEERSHTVPQQEVK
;
A
#
# COMPACT_ATOMS: atom_id res chain seq x y z
N GLN A 1 16.53 2.54 -26.09
CA GLN A 1 15.55 3.59 -25.77
C GLN A 1 14.31 3.04 -25.06
N ARG A 2 13.51 2.15 -25.69
CA ARG A 2 12.27 1.59 -25.09
C ARG A 2 12.41 0.90 -23.73
N ILE A 3 13.46 0.11 -23.50
CA ILE A 3 13.68 -0.58 -22.21
C ILE A 3 13.92 0.42 -21.07
N ALA A 4 14.66 1.50 -21.34
CA ALA A 4 14.91 2.53 -20.33
C ALA A 4 13.61 3.26 -19.99
N GLU A 5 12.81 3.62 -21.00
CA GLU A 5 11.49 4.24 -20.80
C GLU A 5 10.55 3.36 -19.98
N LEU A 6 10.44 2.07 -20.33
CA LEU A 6 9.60 1.13 -19.58
C LEU A 6 10.08 0.92 -18.15
N LYS A 7 11.39 0.93 -17.93
CA LYS A 7 11.96 0.86 -16.58
C LYS A 7 11.57 2.08 -15.75
N THR A 8 11.70 3.29 -16.30
CA THR A 8 11.25 4.51 -15.62
C THR A 8 9.75 4.46 -15.33
N GLN A 9 8.92 4.11 -16.31
CA GLN A 9 7.46 3.99 -16.12
C GLN A 9 7.09 2.96 -15.03
N HIS A 10 7.79 1.83 -14.99
CA HIS A 10 7.63 0.83 -13.94
C HIS A 10 7.99 1.40 -12.56
N ASP A 11 9.18 1.98 -12.45
CA ASP A 11 9.74 2.45 -11.19
C ASP A 11 8.88 3.61 -10.61
N ASP A 12 8.46 4.55 -11.46
CA ASP A 12 7.59 5.67 -11.08
C ASP A 12 6.20 5.21 -10.64
N ALA A 13 5.55 4.33 -11.42
CA ALA A 13 4.22 3.83 -11.06
C ALA A 13 4.26 2.97 -9.79
N LEU A 14 5.33 2.20 -9.57
CA LEU A 14 5.52 1.43 -8.34
C LEU A 14 5.74 2.34 -7.13
N ALA A 15 6.49 3.43 -7.27
CA ALA A 15 6.68 4.40 -6.20
C ALA A 15 5.34 5.03 -5.77
N VAL A 16 4.50 5.42 -6.73
CA VAL A 16 3.16 5.96 -6.46
C VAL A 16 2.26 4.94 -5.76
N VAL A 17 2.26 3.67 -6.21
CA VAL A 17 1.48 2.61 -5.54
C VAL A 17 1.89 2.46 -4.07
N LYS A 18 3.19 2.50 -3.77
CA LYS A 18 3.70 2.39 -2.39
C LYS A 18 3.29 3.57 -1.52
N ASP A 19 3.36 4.79 -2.05
CA ASP A 19 2.89 5.98 -1.34
C ASP A 19 1.39 5.92 -1.03
N LEU A 20 0.57 5.58 -2.04
CA LEU A 20 -0.87 5.42 -1.89
C LEU A 20 -1.21 4.32 -0.87
N ASP A 21 -0.51 3.18 -0.90
CA ASP A 21 -0.68 2.11 0.09
C ASP A 21 -0.37 2.60 1.52
N ALA A 22 0.72 3.33 1.71
CA ALA A 22 1.07 3.89 3.02
C ALA A 22 -0.02 4.85 3.54
N ARG A 23 -0.50 5.76 2.68
CA ARG A 23 -1.60 6.69 3.01
C ARG A 23 -2.89 5.94 3.35
N MET A 24 -3.23 4.90 2.59
CA MET A 24 -4.41 4.07 2.84
C MET A 24 -4.32 3.32 4.18
N VAL A 25 -3.13 2.90 4.59
CA VAL A 25 -2.91 2.27 5.92
C VAL A 25 -3.14 3.28 7.03
N SER A 26 -2.53 4.46 6.96
CA SER A 26 -2.75 5.53 7.94
C SER A 26 -4.22 5.94 8.03
N LEU A 27 -4.92 6.01 6.89
CA LEU A 27 -6.34 6.35 6.84
C LEU A 27 -7.22 5.28 7.52
N LYS A 28 -6.89 4.00 7.34
CA LYS A 28 -7.57 2.88 8.02
C LYS A 28 -7.36 2.91 9.53
N GLU A 29 -6.15 3.21 9.98
CA GLU A 29 -5.84 3.31 11.41
C GLU A 29 -6.62 4.47 12.05
N LEU A 30 -6.59 5.65 11.43
CA LEU A 30 -7.37 6.81 11.83
C LEU A 30 -8.87 6.49 11.92
N ARG A 31 -9.41 5.82 10.90
CA ARG A 31 -10.80 5.36 10.86
C ARG A 31 -11.11 4.41 12.01
N GLY A 32 -10.23 3.45 12.29
CA GLY A 32 -10.38 2.48 13.38
C GLY A 32 -10.52 3.17 14.74
N HIS A 33 -9.60 4.09 15.05
CA HIS A 33 -9.69 4.88 16.29
C HIS A 33 -10.94 5.76 16.34
N LEU A 34 -11.38 6.32 15.20
CA LEU A 34 -12.60 7.15 15.14
C LEU A 34 -13.85 6.34 15.49
N VAL A 35 -13.98 5.12 14.97
CA VAL A 35 -15.11 4.24 15.27
C VAL A 35 -15.14 3.91 16.77
N VAL A 36 -14.02 3.50 17.35
CA VAL A 36 -13.90 3.20 18.79
C VAL A 36 -14.25 4.42 19.64
N TYR A 37 -13.72 5.58 19.28
CA TYR A 37 -14.02 6.83 19.97
C TYR A 37 -15.51 7.16 19.94
N GLN A 38 -16.15 7.12 18.76
CA GLN A 38 -17.58 7.41 18.63
C GLN A 38 -18.44 6.42 19.42
N GLN A 39 -18.09 5.13 19.38
CA GLN A 39 -18.80 4.07 20.07
C GLN A 39 -18.78 4.24 21.60
N TYR A 40 -17.62 4.57 22.18
CA TYR A 40 -17.45 4.61 23.64
C TYR A 40 -17.47 6.02 24.25
N LYS A 41 -17.57 7.08 23.43
CA LYS A 41 -17.76 8.45 23.93
C LYS A 41 -18.96 8.59 24.88
N PRO A 42 -20.15 8.02 24.61
CA PRO A 42 -21.28 8.09 25.55
C PRO A 42 -20.97 7.41 26.89
N LEU A 43 -20.18 6.33 26.87
CA LEU A 43 -19.77 5.62 28.08
C LEU A 43 -18.82 6.47 28.94
N ALA A 44 -17.87 7.15 28.29
CA ALA A 44 -16.99 8.13 28.95
C ALA A 44 -17.75 9.34 29.51
N GLN A 45 -18.79 9.81 28.83
CA GLN A 45 -19.66 10.86 29.37
C GLN A 45 -20.45 10.36 30.59
N LYS A 46 -20.98 9.13 30.54
CA LYS A 46 -21.71 8.53 31.67
C LYS A 46 -20.83 8.34 32.90
N LEU A 47 -19.54 8.02 32.74
CA LEU A 47 -18.59 7.91 33.86
C LEU A 47 -18.53 9.19 34.72
N GLN A 48 -18.79 10.36 34.14
CA GLN A 48 -18.74 11.64 34.85
C GLN A 48 -19.96 11.89 35.75
N THR A 49 -21.07 11.19 35.51
CA THR A 49 -22.36 11.46 36.18
C THR A 49 -22.82 10.30 37.08
N VAL A 50 -22.18 9.13 36.99
CA VAL A 50 -22.52 7.98 37.82
C VAL A 50 -22.14 8.18 39.29
N ARG A 51 -23.01 7.71 40.19
CA ARG A 51 -22.84 7.81 41.65
C ARG A 51 -21.58 7.10 42.17
N ASN A 52 -21.13 6.03 41.51
CA ASN A 52 -19.91 5.31 41.88
C ASN A 52 -18.99 5.13 40.65
N PRO A 53 -18.14 6.13 40.35
CA PRO A 53 -17.26 6.10 39.18
C PRO A 53 -16.25 4.96 39.18
N ALA A 54 -15.70 4.61 40.35
CA ALA A 54 -14.71 3.53 40.48
C ALA A 54 -15.29 2.16 40.07
N LYS A 55 -16.47 1.82 40.59
CA LYS A 55 -17.16 0.57 40.22
C LYS A 55 -17.54 0.55 38.74
N PHE A 56 -17.98 1.69 38.20
CA PHE A 56 -18.34 1.81 36.79
C PHE A 56 -17.13 1.68 35.86
N LYS A 57 -15.98 2.26 36.23
CA LYS A 57 -14.74 2.12 35.46
C LYS A 57 -14.26 0.67 35.45
N GLU A 58 -14.35 -0.04 36.57
CA GLU A 58 -13.96 -1.44 36.64
C GLU A 58 -14.88 -2.34 35.81
N GLN A 59 -16.20 -2.09 35.84
CA GLN A 59 -17.16 -2.85 35.05
C GLN A 59 -16.95 -2.70 33.53
N HIS A 60 -16.46 -1.56 33.08
CA HIS A 60 -16.25 -1.23 31.66
C HIS A 60 -14.76 -1.04 31.31
N ARG A 61 -13.88 -1.75 32.03
CA ARG A 61 -12.44 -1.53 31.94
C ARG A 61 -11.88 -1.73 30.54
N ALA A 62 -12.35 -2.75 29.82
CA ALA A 62 -11.89 -3.05 28.46
C ALA A 62 -12.29 -1.94 27.47
N GLU A 63 -13.53 -1.48 27.55
CA GLU A 63 -14.07 -0.39 26.73
C GLU A 63 -13.34 0.92 27.00
N PHE A 64 -13.03 1.22 28.26
CA PHE A 64 -12.25 2.40 28.61
C PHE A 64 -10.81 2.30 28.10
N ALA A 65 -10.17 1.14 28.15
CA ALA A 65 -8.81 0.97 27.65
C ALA A 65 -8.71 1.28 26.15
N VAL A 66 -9.63 0.76 25.33
CA VAL A 66 -9.64 1.03 23.88
C VAL A 66 -10.03 2.47 23.56
N TYR A 67 -10.94 3.06 24.34
CA TYR A 67 -11.31 4.47 24.20
C TYR A 67 -10.15 5.42 24.55
N GLU A 68 -9.44 5.15 25.65
CA GLU A 68 -8.26 5.90 26.07
C GLU A 68 -7.14 5.77 25.02
N ALA A 69 -6.94 4.59 24.42
CA ALA A 69 -6.01 4.40 23.32
C ALA A 69 -6.38 5.23 22.07
N ALA A 70 -7.66 5.29 21.70
CA ALA A 70 -8.12 6.15 20.61
C ALA A 70 -7.89 7.64 20.90
N CYS A 71 -8.15 8.08 22.13
CA CYS A 71 -7.87 9.46 22.55
C CYS A 71 -6.37 9.78 22.50
N ALA A 72 -5.52 8.86 22.94
CA ALA A 72 -4.08 9.00 22.90
C ALA A 72 -3.57 9.09 21.45
N TYR A 73 -4.11 8.27 20.54
CA TYR A 73 -3.79 8.34 19.11
C TYR A 73 -4.08 9.73 18.53
N PHE A 74 -5.28 10.29 18.76
CA PHE A 74 -5.61 11.62 18.24
C PHE A 74 -4.71 12.72 18.81
N LYS A 75 -4.39 12.63 20.10
CA LYS A 75 -3.47 13.57 20.75
C LYS A 75 -2.06 13.49 20.17
N ALA A 76 -1.53 12.28 19.97
CA ALA A 76 -0.22 12.06 19.37
C ALA A 76 -0.14 12.56 17.93
N ASN A 77 -1.24 12.48 17.19
CA ASN A 77 -1.35 12.96 15.81
C ASN A 77 -1.78 14.44 15.69
N GLY A 78 -1.87 15.18 16.80
CA GLY A 78 -2.20 16.62 16.79
C GLY A 78 -3.61 16.96 16.30
N LEU A 79 -4.53 15.99 16.31
CA LEU A 79 -5.89 16.15 15.80
C LEU A 79 -6.75 16.93 16.79
N ARG A 80 -6.94 18.23 16.52
CA ARG A 80 -7.83 19.12 17.29
C ARG A 80 -9.31 18.90 16.96
N THR A 81 -9.60 18.54 15.71
CA THR A 81 -10.94 18.27 15.20
C THR A 81 -10.96 16.90 14.57
N LEU A 82 -11.92 16.07 14.98
CA LEU A 82 -12.05 14.72 14.42
C LEU A 82 -12.70 14.80 13.02
N PRO A 83 -12.14 14.06 12.04
CA PRO A 83 -12.71 14.01 10.70
C PRO A 83 -14.08 13.30 10.69
N ASP A 84 -14.83 13.54 9.62
CA ASP A 84 -16.10 12.83 9.38
C ASP A 84 -15.83 11.44 8.79
N LEU A 85 -16.54 10.43 9.32
CA LEU A 85 -16.33 9.04 8.93
C LEU A 85 -16.67 8.79 7.45
N LYS A 86 -17.74 9.43 6.94
CA LYS A 86 -18.12 9.30 5.52
C LYS A 86 -17.08 9.93 4.61
N LYS A 87 -16.49 11.06 5.01
CA LYS A 87 -15.38 11.68 4.28
C LYS A 87 -14.15 10.77 4.24
N LEU A 88 -13.79 10.13 5.35
CA LEU A 88 -12.68 9.17 5.38
C LEU A 88 -12.96 7.96 4.47
N ASP A 89 -14.17 7.42 4.50
CA ASP A 89 -14.56 6.30 3.64
C ASP A 89 -14.50 6.70 2.15
N ALA A 90 -14.97 7.91 1.80
CA ALA A 90 -14.89 8.42 0.43
C ALA A 90 -13.44 8.61 -0.02
N GLU A 91 -12.58 9.21 0.81
CA GLU A 91 -11.15 9.37 0.52
C GLU A 91 -10.48 8.01 0.31
N TYR A 92 -10.79 7.02 1.14
CA TYR A 92 -10.26 5.67 0.98
C TYR A 92 -10.65 5.07 -0.38
N GLN A 93 -11.90 5.23 -0.80
CA GLN A 93 -12.35 4.73 -2.11
C GLN A 93 -11.63 5.44 -3.27
N THR A 94 -11.43 6.75 -3.17
CA THR A 94 -10.68 7.52 -4.17
C THR A 94 -9.23 7.03 -4.27
N LEU A 95 -8.53 6.91 -3.14
CA LEU A 95 -7.14 6.42 -3.11
C LEU A 95 -7.04 4.98 -3.64
N SER A 96 -8.01 4.13 -3.30
CA SER A 96 -8.08 2.75 -3.80
C SER A 96 -8.22 2.71 -5.33
N SER A 97 -9.11 3.54 -5.88
CA SER A 97 -9.30 3.65 -7.33
C SER A 97 -8.05 4.16 -8.04
N GLU A 98 -7.44 5.22 -7.52
CA GLU A 98 -6.20 5.78 -8.05
C GLU A 98 -5.07 4.75 -8.03
N LYS A 99 -4.90 4.06 -6.89
CA LYS A 99 -3.91 2.99 -6.73
C LYS A 99 -4.10 1.89 -7.76
N ASN A 100 -5.33 1.45 -8.02
CA ASN A 100 -5.61 0.43 -9.03
C ASN A 100 -5.16 0.86 -10.44
N GLY A 101 -5.30 2.15 -10.77
CA GLY A 101 -4.80 2.72 -12.02
C GLY A 101 -3.29 2.60 -12.16
N PHE A 102 -2.53 3.03 -11.15
CA PHE A 102 -1.06 2.89 -11.14
C PHE A 102 -0.62 1.43 -11.02
N TYR A 103 -1.37 0.59 -10.30
CA TYR A 103 -1.11 -0.83 -10.17
C TYR A 103 -1.12 -1.52 -11.53
N THR A 104 -2.13 -1.21 -12.34
CA THR A 104 -2.27 -1.72 -13.71
C THR A 104 -1.10 -1.27 -14.59
N ARG A 105 -0.71 0.01 -14.49
CA ARG A 105 0.39 0.58 -15.27
C ARG A 105 1.73 -0.07 -14.95
N TYR A 106 2.11 -0.20 -13.68
CA TYR A 106 3.39 -0.82 -13.34
C TYR A 106 3.41 -2.30 -13.70
N LYS A 107 2.29 -3.03 -13.53
CA LYS A 107 2.19 -4.44 -13.93
C LYS A 107 2.38 -4.61 -15.44
N LYS A 108 1.76 -3.75 -16.25
CA LYS A 108 1.95 -3.76 -17.70
C LYS A 108 3.41 -3.50 -18.07
N ALA A 109 4.03 -2.46 -17.51
CA ALA A 109 5.44 -2.16 -17.75
C ALA A 109 6.37 -3.31 -17.32
N GLN A 110 6.07 -3.97 -16.19
CA GLN A 110 6.81 -5.14 -15.71
C GLN A 110 6.77 -6.31 -16.71
N ILE A 111 5.60 -6.58 -17.30
CA ILE A 111 5.41 -7.64 -18.29
C ILE A 111 6.19 -7.30 -19.57
N GLU A 112 6.01 -6.10 -20.14
CA GLU A 112 6.70 -5.67 -21.36
C GLU A 112 8.22 -5.68 -21.20
N LEU A 113 8.75 -5.25 -20.05
CA LEU A 113 10.19 -5.32 -19.75
C LEU A 113 10.72 -6.75 -19.76
N ARG A 114 9.96 -7.68 -19.18
CA ARG A 114 10.34 -9.10 -19.13
C ARG A 114 10.39 -9.69 -20.53
N GLU A 115 9.37 -9.43 -21.34
CA GLU A 115 9.28 -9.92 -22.71
C GLU A 115 10.43 -9.39 -23.58
N LEU A 116 10.70 -8.08 -23.51
CA LEU A 116 11.80 -7.47 -24.27
C LEU A 116 13.17 -8.02 -23.87
N ARG A 117 13.43 -8.20 -22.57
CA ARG A 117 14.69 -8.80 -22.09
C ARG A 117 14.85 -10.24 -22.57
N THR A 118 13.79 -11.04 -22.51
CA THR A 118 13.80 -12.41 -23.04
C THR A 118 14.07 -12.42 -24.54
N ALA A 119 13.42 -11.54 -25.30
CA ALA A 119 13.65 -11.43 -26.75
C ALA A 119 15.11 -11.05 -27.07
N GLN A 120 15.69 -10.08 -26.35
CA GLN A 120 17.10 -9.71 -26.51
C GLN A 120 18.04 -10.87 -26.22
N GLN A 121 17.82 -11.58 -25.11
CA GLN A 121 18.62 -12.75 -24.74
C GLN A 121 18.53 -13.86 -25.80
N ASN A 122 17.34 -14.09 -26.36
CA ASN A 122 17.14 -15.08 -27.42
C ASN A 122 17.89 -14.70 -28.70
N VAL A 123 17.86 -13.41 -29.09
CA VAL A 123 18.61 -12.91 -30.26
C VAL A 123 20.11 -13.06 -30.04
N GLU A 124 20.64 -12.66 -28.88
CA GLU A 124 22.06 -12.85 -28.57
C GLU A 124 22.48 -14.32 -28.51
N ALA A 125 21.60 -15.22 -28.04
CA ALA A 125 21.85 -16.65 -28.02
C ALA A 125 21.87 -17.24 -29.43
N PHE A 126 20.99 -16.77 -30.31
CA PHE A 126 20.95 -17.18 -31.72
C PHE A 126 22.26 -16.84 -32.44
N PHE A 127 22.72 -15.58 -32.35
CA PHE A 127 23.99 -15.17 -32.97
C PHE A 127 25.21 -15.90 -32.38
N ARG A 128 25.27 -16.09 -31.05
CA ARG A 128 26.33 -16.90 -30.43
C ARG A 128 26.35 -18.35 -30.90
N LYS A 129 25.20 -18.92 -31.25
CA LYS A 129 25.09 -20.26 -31.80
C LYS A 129 25.55 -20.31 -33.26
N GLU A 130 25.14 -19.33 -34.07
CA GLU A 130 25.59 -19.23 -35.46
C GLU A 130 27.11 -19.05 -35.57
N GLU A 131 27.72 -18.18 -34.78
CA GLU A 131 29.18 -17.99 -34.75
C GLU A 131 29.92 -19.31 -34.47
N ARG A 132 29.46 -20.09 -33.49
CA ARG A 132 30.04 -21.41 -33.17
C ARG A 132 29.86 -22.43 -34.29
N SER A 133 28.76 -22.36 -35.03
CA SER A 133 28.51 -23.23 -36.19
C SER A 133 29.36 -22.85 -37.41
N HIS A 134 29.76 -21.59 -37.56
CA HIS A 134 30.61 -21.11 -38.66
C HIS A 134 32.11 -21.31 -38.39
N THR A 135 32.53 -21.51 -37.14
CA THR A 135 33.92 -21.77 -36.76
C THR A 135 34.33 -23.24 -36.77
N VAL A 136 33.51 -24.16 -37.31
CA VAL A 136 33.95 -25.55 -37.49
C VAL A 136 34.99 -25.59 -38.61
N PRO A 137 36.28 -25.94 -38.33
CA PRO A 137 37.26 -26.09 -39.39
C PRO A 137 36.79 -27.24 -40.28
N GLN A 138 36.64 -26.98 -41.58
CA GLN A 138 36.53 -28.06 -42.57
C GLN A 138 37.84 -28.84 -42.49
N GLN A 139 37.87 -29.93 -41.72
CA GLN A 139 38.92 -30.93 -41.83
C GLN A 139 38.72 -31.59 -43.19
N GLU A 140 39.57 -31.22 -44.15
CA GLU A 140 39.76 -31.90 -45.41
C GLU A 140 40.00 -33.39 -45.14
N VAL A 141 39.04 -34.23 -45.54
CA VAL A 141 39.23 -35.67 -45.60
C VAL A 141 39.92 -35.95 -46.93
N LYS A 142 41.21 -36.31 -46.84
CA LYS A 142 42.02 -36.83 -47.95
C LYS A 142 41.54 -38.19 -48.43
#